data_AF-A0A1J5R1Y8-F1
#
_entry.id   AF-A0A1J5R1Y8-F1
#
_cell.length_a   1.000
_cell.length_b   1.000
_cell.length_c   1.000
_cell.angle_alpha   90.00
_cell.angle_beta   90.00
_cell.angle_gamma   90.00
#
_symmetry.space_group_name_H-M   'P 1'
#
loop_
_entity.id
_entity.type
_entity.pdbx_description
1 polymer ?
#
loop_
_entity_poly.entity_id
_entity_poly.type
_entity_poly.pdbx_seq_one_letter_code
_entity_poly.pdbx_strand_id
1 'polypeptide(L)'
;MSRYEVDSAQMAQAGAAVQRSTAAVRAEVALMQRHLTDLQSSWRGTAATGFAAVMTEWSATQVRVEQTLDQITAALHAAAQTYAEAEQQAARLFSS
;
A
#
# COMPACT_ATOMS: atom_id res chain seq x y z
N MET A 1 -4.24 32.84 3.65
CA MET A 1 -3.40 31.63 3.76
C MET A 1 -3.42 31.21 5.22
N SER A 2 -4.30 30.31 5.68
CA SER A 2 -4.32 30.05 7.14
C SER A 2 -4.79 28.69 7.67
N ARG A 3 -5.64 27.92 6.99
CA ARG A 3 -6.01 26.59 7.52
C ARG A 3 -6.27 25.57 6.42
N TYR A 4 -7.09 25.92 5.44
CA TYR A 4 -7.36 25.07 4.27
C TYR A 4 -6.08 24.69 3.51
N GLU A 5 -5.19 25.65 3.30
CA GLU A 5 -3.90 25.47 2.60
C GLU A 5 -2.89 24.65 3.43
N VAL A 6 -3.01 24.68 4.76
CA VAL A 6 -2.19 23.88 5.69
C VAL A 6 -2.70 22.45 5.72
N ASP A 7 -4.02 22.27 5.79
CA ASP A 7 -4.67 20.96 5.75
C ASP A 7 -4.38 20.24 4.41
N SER A 8 -4.42 20.95 3.27
CA SER A 8 -4.09 20.37 1.96
C SER A 8 -2.62 19.93 1.85
N ALA A 9 -1.68 20.76 2.33
CA ALA A 9 -0.25 20.40 2.37
C ALA A 9 0.02 19.20 3.29
N GLN A 10 -0.64 19.14 4.46
CA GLN A 10 -0.53 18.01 5.38
C GLN A 10 -1.10 16.72 4.76
N MET A 11 -2.24 16.79 4.06
CA MET A 11 -2.82 15.65 3.36
C MET A 11 -1.94 15.16 2.21
N ALA A 12 -1.33 16.06 1.44
CA ALA A 12 -0.39 15.69 0.39
C ALA A 12 0.84 14.97 0.96
N GLN A 13 1.40 15.47 2.08
CA GLN A 13 2.51 14.83 2.78
C GLN A 13 2.14 13.45 3.32
N ALA A 14 0.96 13.32 3.93
CA ALA A 14 0.44 12.05 4.43
C ALA A 14 0.24 11.04 3.29
N GLY A 15 -0.33 11.46 2.15
CA GLY A 15 -0.48 10.63 0.96
C GLY A 15 0.86 10.12 0.43
N ALA A 16 1.85 11.01 0.32
CA ALA A 16 3.20 10.63 -0.10
C ALA A 16 3.88 9.66 0.90
N ALA A 17 3.65 9.84 2.20
CA ALA A 17 4.15 8.92 3.22
C ALA A 17 3.52 7.53 3.09
N VAL A 18 2.21 7.45 2.88
CA VAL A 18 1.53 6.15 2.68
C VAL A 18 2.00 5.47 1.39
N GLN A 19 2.20 6.20 0.30
CA GLN A 19 2.74 5.62 -0.94
C GLN A 19 4.13 5.00 -0.73
N ARG A 20 5.01 5.66 0.03
CA ARG A 20 6.32 5.10 0.40
C ARG A 20 6.18 3.84 1.24
N SER A 21 5.30 3.85 2.24
CA SER A 21 5.02 2.66 3.07
C SER A 21 4.48 1.51 2.23
N THR A 22 3.55 1.76 1.32
CA THR A 22 3.02 0.75 0.38
C THR A 22 4.14 0.13 -0.45
N ALA A 23 5.03 0.95 -1.03
CA ALA A 23 6.15 0.44 -1.82
C ALA A 23 7.12 -0.42 -0.97
N ALA A 24 7.42 0.03 0.25
CA ALA A 24 8.27 -0.72 1.18
C ALA A 24 7.64 -2.08 1.56
N VAL A 25 6.34 -2.12 1.87
CA VAL A 25 5.66 -3.37 2.22
C VAL A 25 5.68 -4.36 1.05
N ARG A 26 5.45 -3.90 -0.20
CA ARG A 26 5.55 -4.80 -1.38
C ARG A 26 6.96 -5.35 -1.56
N ALA A 27 7.98 -4.53 -1.34
CA ALA A 27 9.37 -4.98 -1.41
C ALA A 27 9.69 -6.05 -0.36
N GLU A 28 9.24 -5.86 0.88
CA GLU A 28 9.42 -6.84 1.97
C GLU A 28 8.65 -8.14 1.73
N VAL A 29 7.41 -8.06 1.23
CA VAL A 29 6.62 -9.25 0.84
C VAL A 29 7.34 -10.03 -0.26
N ALA A 30 7.85 -9.34 -1.29
CA ALA A 30 8.60 -9.99 -2.35
C ALA A 30 9.92 -10.61 -1.84
N LEU A 31 10.58 -9.97 -0.88
CA LEU A 31 11.79 -10.50 -0.24
C LEU A 31 11.49 -11.75 0.59
N MET A 32 10.41 -11.73 1.37
CA MET A 32 9.97 -12.88 2.16
C MET A 32 9.65 -14.08 1.27
N GLN A 33 8.96 -13.88 0.14
CA GLN A 33 8.72 -14.94 -0.84
C GLN A 33 10.01 -15.58 -1.34
N ARG A 34 11.04 -14.78 -1.64
CA ARG A 34 12.37 -15.30 -2.05
C ARG A 34 13.02 -16.12 -0.95
N HIS A 35 13.06 -15.60 0.27
CA HIS A 35 13.64 -16.32 1.42
C HIS A 35 12.95 -17.67 1.68
N LEU A 36 11.62 -17.71 1.57
CA LEU A 36 10.86 -18.94 1.75
C LEU A 36 11.12 -19.95 0.60
N THR A 37 11.22 -19.47 -0.65
CA THR A 37 11.59 -20.32 -1.79
C THR A 37 13.00 -20.89 -1.66
N ASP A 38 13.98 -20.09 -1.22
CA ASP A 38 15.35 -20.56 -1.00
C ASP A 38 15.38 -21.64 0.08
N LEU A 39 14.66 -21.41 1.18
CA LEU A 39 14.56 -22.35 2.29
C LEU A 39 13.85 -23.65 1.90
N GLN A 40 12.89 -23.61 0.97
CA GLN A 40 12.17 -24.79 0.47
C GLN A 40 13.15 -25.88 -0.03
N SER A 41 14.25 -25.48 -0.68
CA SER A 41 15.24 -26.41 -1.22
C SER A 41 16.03 -27.18 -0.15
N SER A 42 16.06 -26.65 1.09
CA SER A 42 16.80 -27.22 2.22
C SER A 42 16.01 -28.30 2.99
N TRP A 43 14.67 -28.26 2.92
CA TRP A 43 13.81 -29.20 3.63
C TRP A 43 13.68 -30.53 2.87
N ARG A 44 13.75 -31.65 3.60
CA ARG A 44 13.59 -33.01 3.05
C ARG A 44 12.66 -33.85 3.94
N GLY A 45 12.10 -34.91 3.37
CA GLY A 45 11.23 -35.84 4.11
C GLY A 45 9.93 -35.17 4.57
N THR A 46 9.43 -35.58 5.74
CA THR A 46 8.16 -35.09 6.31
C THR A 46 8.14 -33.58 6.57
N ALA A 47 9.29 -32.99 6.85
CA ALA A 47 9.41 -31.54 7.05
C ALA A 47 9.14 -30.74 5.76
N ALA A 48 9.43 -31.32 4.59
CA ALA A 48 9.12 -30.69 3.30
C ALA A 48 7.60 -30.54 3.09
N THR A 49 6.80 -31.53 3.51
CA THR A 49 5.34 -31.46 3.44
C THR A 49 4.79 -30.35 4.34
N GLY A 50 5.29 -30.24 5.57
CA GLY A 50 4.90 -29.16 6.48
C GLY A 50 5.27 -27.78 5.93
N PHE A 51 6.47 -27.66 5.35
CA PHE A 51 6.91 -26.41 4.73
C PHE A 51 6.09 -26.03 3.50
N ALA A 52 5.65 -26.99 2.69
CA ALA A 52 4.75 -26.74 1.56
C ALA A 52 3.39 -26.13 1.99
N ALA A 53 2.87 -26.52 3.15
CA ALA A 53 1.67 -25.92 3.72
C ALA A 53 1.90 -24.45 4.10
N VAL A 54 3.04 -24.15 4.74
CA VAL A 54 3.44 -22.77 5.07
C VAL A 54 3.58 -21.91 3.81
N MET A 55 4.18 -22.44 2.75
CA MET A 55 4.28 -21.75 1.45
C MET A 55 2.91 -21.42 0.85
N THR A 56 1.96 -22.34 0.98
CA THR A 56 0.59 -22.14 0.48
C THR A 56 -0.14 -21.05 1.25
N GLU A 57 -0.04 -21.06 2.58
CA GLU A 57 -0.61 -20.03 3.46
C GLU A 57 0.04 -18.66 3.20
N TRP A 58 1.36 -18.64 3.01
CA TRP A 58 2.08 -17.42 2.66
C TRP A 58 1.61 -16.84 1.33
N SER A 59 1.43 -17.66 0.29
CA SER A 59 0.91 -17.20 -1.00
C SER A 59 -0.46 -16.54 -0.89
N ALA A 60 -1.36 -17.09 -0.05
CA ALA A 60 -2.67 -16.49 0.19
C ALA A 60 -2.54 -15.15 0.95
N THR A 61 -1.66 -15.11 1.96
CA THR A 61 -1.35 -13.89 2.71
C THR A 61 -0.77 -12.79 1.82
N GLN A 62 0.18 -13.12 0.95
CA GLN A 62 0.76 -12.20 -0.03
C GLN A 62 -0.34 -11.57 -0.89
N VAL A 63 -1.23 -12.37 -1.48
CA VAL A 63 -2.34 -11.85 -2.29
C VAL A 63 -3.22 -10.89 -1.48
N ARG A 64 -3.50 -11.23 -0.22
CA ARG A 64 -4.29 -10.37 0.66
C ARG A 64 -3.59 -9.03 0.94
N VAL A 65 -2.29 -9.04 1.18
CA VAL A 65 -1.51 -7.81 1.40
C VAL A 65 -1.56 -6.93 0.17
N GLU A 66 -1.29 -7.48 -1.03
CA GLU A 66 -1.33 -6.74 -2.29
C GLU A 66 -2.71 -6.09 -2.51
N GLN A 67 -3.80 -6.84 -2.31
CA GLN A 67 -5.17 -6.33 -2.41
C GLN A 67 -5.44 -5.18 -1.44
N THR A 68 -5.00 -5.30 -0.18
CA THR A 68 -5.18 -4.23 0.81
C THR A 68 -4.37 -2.98 0.46
N LEU A 69 -3.15 -3.14 -0.05
CA LEU A 69 -2.33 -2.02 -0.50
C LEU A 69 -2.92 -1.32 -1.74
N ASP A 70 -3.50 -2.06 -2.67
CA ASP A 70 -4.24 -1.50 -3.81
C ASP A 70 -5.44 -0.68 -3.34
N GLN A 71 -6.24 -1.22 -2.40
CA GLN A 71 -7.39 -0.51 -1.82
C GLN A 71 -6.99 0.78 -1.12
N ILE A 72 -5.91 0.76 -0.32
CA ILE A 72 -5.38 1.96 0.34
C ILE A 72 -4.95 3.00 -0.70
N THR A 73 -4.23 2.57 -1.73
CA THR A 73 -3.73 3.47 -2.78
C THR A 73 -4.88 4.10 -3.56
N ALA A 74 -5.90 3.31 -3.92
CA ALA A 74 -7.09 3.80 -4.61
C ALA A 74 -7.89 4.79 -3.77
N ALA A 75 -8.11 4.49 -2.48
CA ALA A 75 -8.83 5.37 -1.57
C ALA A 75 -8.12 6.72 -1.39
N LEU A 76 -6.78 6.71 -1.26
CA LEU A 76 -6.00 7.94 -1.17
C LEU A 76 -6.00 8.76 -2.45
N HIS A 77 -5.97 8.09 -3.61
CA HIS A 77 -6.08 8.78 -4.90
C HIS A 77 -7.44 9.46 -5.06
N ALA A 78 -8.52 8.74 -4.75
CA ALA A 78 -9.87 9.29 -4.77
C ALA A 78 -10.01 10.50 -3.82
N ALA A 79 -9.50 10.38 -2.59
CA ALA A 79 -9.50 11.50 -1.65
C ALA A 79 -8.74 12.71 -2.22
N ALA A 80 -7.53 12.53 -2.74
CA ALA A 80 -6.74 13.61 -3.33
C ALA A 80 -7.47 14.32 -4.49
N GLN A 81 -8.17 13.57 -5.35
CA GLN A 81 -8.98 14.13 -6.43
C GLN A 81 -10.15 14.98 -5.91
N THR A 82 -10.91 14.45 -4.94
CA THR A 82 -12.04 15.18 -4.33
C THR A 82 -11.59 16.50 -3.70
N TYR A 83 -10.44 16.51 -3.01
CA TYR A 83 -9.89 17.73 -2.42
C TYR A 83 -9.47 18.75 -3.49
N ALA A 84 -8.81 18.31 -4.56
CA ALA A 84 -8.41 19.20 -5.65
C ALA A 84 -9.62 19.83 -6.36
N GLU A 85 -10.69 19.07 -6.57
CA GLU A 85 -11.94 19.56 -7.16
C GLU A 85 -12.63 20.59 -6.26
N ALA A 86 -12.71 20.32 -4.95
CA ALA A 86 -13.29 21.24 -3.98
C ALA A 86 -12.55 22.58 -3.93
N GLU A 87 -11.22 22.56 -3.98
CA GLU A 87 -10.38 23.76 -4.00
C GLU A 87 -10.58 24.58 -5.29
N GLN A 88 -10.63 23.92 -6.45
CA GLN A 88 -10.95 24.58 -7.71
C GLN A 88 -12.34 25.23 -7.70
N GLN A 89 -13.33 24.56 -7.11
CA GLN A 89 -14.68 25.10 -7.01
C GLN A 89 -14.74 26.32 -6.08
N ALA A 90 -14.07 26.26 -4.93
CA ALA A 90 -13.94 27.39 -4.02
C ALA A 90 -13.24 28.58 -4.70
N ALA A 91 -12.14 28.35 -5.41
CA ALA A 91 -11.42 29.40 -6.14
C ALA A 91 -12.33 30.12 -7.16
N ARG A 92 -13.19 29.39 -7.87
CA ARG A 92 -14.15 29.97 -8.82
C ARG A 92 -15.15 30.90 -8.13
N LEU A 93 -15.70 30.49 -6.98
CA LEU A 93 -16.69 31.27 -6.21
C LEU A 93 -16.15 32.63 -5.72
N PHE A 94 -14.84 32.72 -5.47
CA PHE A 94 -14.19 33.96 -5.03
C PHE A 94 -13.54 34.76 -6.18
N SER A 95 -13.56 34.22 -7.41
CA SER A 95 -13.04 34.89 -8.62
C SER A 95 -14.12 35.60 -9.45
N SER A 96 -15.40 35.45 -9.06
CA SER A 96 -16.58 36.13 -9.61
C SER A 96 -17.04 37.25 -8.69
#